data_AF-A0A8T8CY03-F1
#
_entry.id   AF-A0A8T8CY03-F1
#
_cell.length_a   1.000
_cell.length_b   1.000
_cell.length_c   1.000
_cell.angle_alpha   90.00
_cell.angle_beta   90.00
_cell.angle_gamma   90.00
#
_symmetry.space_group_name_H-M   'P 1'
#
loop_
_entity.id
_entity.type
_entity.pdbx_description
1 polymer ?
#
loop_
_entity_poly.entity_id
_entity_poly.type
_entity_poly.pdbx_seq_one_letter_code
_entity_poly.pdbx_strand_id
1 'polypeptide(L)'
;MSAYRNRLGHIVRDALIAVAATISSMVGVPLAEAGTGQAISSISVVGTRFEVTTEDGRTVPQDDLVGAVLTIADGQDRMPLRIDAVEIDPRNPDGGIMLYAMSTRDTASGGWRNICEPDFEGRRMGFPLAGTWTQDGRHLPSDTAFSITCTGGAQAKCVRFGYRPWETSPDGTPLWDHHQACTRMIRADYCGDGVGHTRNGTPIVIYDRKGIQQDEAAPDMSFEAAWGADGALCVSHTRIPDVLSMEGLAAICPDVRQQPRTACESHAGALILNRSIDLRAVQAAAE
;
A
#
# COMPACT_ATOMS: atom_id res chain seq x y z
N MET A 1 54.89 22.50 -49.66
CA MET A 1 53.82 22.22 -50.65
C MET A 1 52.60 23.02 -50.22
N SER A 2 52.50 24.27 -50.69
CA SER A 2 51.64 24.68 -51.81
C SER A 2 50.16 24.48 -51.46
N ALA A 3 49.49 25.46 -50.85
CA ALA A 3 48.88 26.63 -51.51
C ALA A 3 47.67 26.27 -52.37
N TYR A 4 46.48 26.75 -51.98
CA TYR A 4 45.47 27.26 -52.91
C TYR A 4 44.60 28.29 -52.14
N ARG A 5 44.92 29.59 -52.27
CA ARG A 5 44.32 30.58 -53.20
C ARG A 5 42.93 31.05 -52.71
N ASN A 6 42.85 32.20 -52.03
CA ASN A 6 42.67 33.57 -52.57
C ASN A 6 41.43 33.76 -53.45
N ARG A 7 40.48 34.61 -53.01
CA ARG A 7 40.26 36.00 -53.50
C ARG A 7 38.88 36.52 -53.02
N LEU A 8 38.86 37.62 -52.24
CA LEU A 8 38.38 38.98 -52.60
C LEU A 8 36.86 39.08 -52.82
N GLY A 9 36.13 40.04 -52.25
CA GLY A 9 36.53 41.21 -51.46
C GLY A 9 35.35 42.18 -51.27
N HIS A 10 35.68 43.28 -50.58
CA HIS A 10 34.97 44.57 -50.44
C HIS A 10 33.68 44.62 -49.59
N ILE A 11 33.76 45.09 -48.32
CA ILE A 11 33.78 46.50 -47.84
C ILE A 11 32.41 47.16 -48.15
N VAL A 12 31.63 47.66 -47.18
CA VAL A 12 31.62 49.08 -46.76
C VAL A 12 30.57 49.33 -45.64
N ARG A 13 31.06 49.96 -44.56
CA ARG A 13 30.48 50.97 -43.62
C ARG A 13 29.36 50.65 -42.63
N ASP A 14 29.76 50.63 -41.36
CA ASP A 14 29.48 51.62 -40.30
C ASP A 14 28.21 52.48 -40.39
N ALA A 15 27.32 52.33 -39.40
CA ALA A 15 26.68 53.46 -38.72
C ALA A 15 26.24 53.06 -37.31
N LEU A 16 26.95 53.59 -36.31
CA LEU A 16 26.53 53.69 -34.92
C LEU A 16 25.36 54.68 -34.80
N ILE A 17 24.24 54.25 -34.21
CA ILE A 17 23.28 55.15 -33.56
C ILE A 17 22.92 54.54 -32.21
N ALA A 18 23.35 55.23 -31.15
CA ALA A 18 22.93 54.99 -29.78
C ALA A 18 21.67 55.83 -29.49
N VAL A 19 20.60 55.19 -28.99
CA VAL A 19 19.51 55.88 -28.30
C VAL A 19 19.06 55.06 -27.08
N ALA A 20 19.34 55.66 -25.92
CA ALA A 20 18.66 55.61 -24.63
C ALA A 20 17.73 54.43 -24.25
N ALA A 21 18.21 53.70 -23.24
CA ALA A 21 17.51 53.25 -22.03
C ALA A 21 15.97 53.32 -21.97
N THR A 22 15.35 52.14 -21.94
CA THR A 22 14.24 51.85 -21.02
C THR A 22 14.55 50.55 -20.29
N ILE A 23 14.77 50.67 -18.99
CA ILE A 23 14.83 49.56 -18.03
C ILE A 23 13.45 48.89 -18.07
N SER A 24 13.34 47.75 -18.76
CA SER A 24 12.17 46.88 -18.61
C SER A 24 12.49 45.92 -17.47
N SER A 25 12.15 46.36 -16.26
CA SER A 25 12.11 45.49 -15.09
C SER A 25 11.05 44.43 -15.32
N MET A 26 11.42 43.30 -15.93
CA MET A 26 10.62 42.09 -15.77
C MET A 26 10.86 41.59 -14.34
N VAL A 27 10.14 42.17 -13.40
CA VAL A 27 9.80 41.48 -12.17
C VAL A 27 8.87 40.36 -12.59
N GLY A 28 9.44 39.19 -12.89
CA GLY A 28 8.68 37.95 -12.94
C GLY A 28 8.09 37.74 -11.56
N VAL A 29 6.83 38.11 -11.41
CA VAL A 29 6.03 37.82 -10.23
C VAL A 29 6.11 36.32 -10.00
N PRO A 30 6.47 35.82 -8.81
CA PRO A 30 6.26 34.42 -8.53
C PRO A 30 4.74 34.18 -8.65
N LEU A 31 4.34 33.35 -9.60
CA LEU A 31 3.07 32.64 -9.49
C LEU A 31 3.23 31.71 -8.28
N ALA A 32 3.00 32.26 -7.10
CA ALA A 32 2.54 31.47 -5.98
C ALA A 32 1.15 30.99 -6.40
N GLU A 33 1.07 29.76 -6.91
CA GLU A 33 -0.20 29.05 -6.93
C GLU A 33 -0.74 29.11 -5.50
N ALA A 34 -1.92 29.72 -5.38
CA ALA A 34 -2.67 29.78 -4.15
C ALA A 34 -3.10 28.35 -3.79
N GLY A 35 -2.20 27.58 -3.20
CA GLY A 35 -2.61 26.60 -2.20
C GLY A 35 -3.29 27.44 -1.14
N THR A 36 -4.56 27.18 -0.87
CA THR A 36 -5.26 27.78 0.27
C THR A 36 -4.38 27.54 1.50
N GLY A 37 -3.64 28.57 1.91
CA GLY A 37 -2.70 28.56 3.03
C GLY A 37 -3.45 28.52 4.36
N GLN A 38 -4.47 27.67 4.43
CA GLN A 38 -5.26 27.45 5.62
C GLN A 38 -4.39 26.59 6.53
N ALA A 39 -3.95 27.19 7.64
CA ALA A 39 -3.15 26.49 8.62
C ALA A 39 -3.94 25.29 9.15
N ILE A 40 -3.31 24.11 9.07
CA ILE A 40 -3.86 22.85 9.55
C ILE A 40 -3.60 22.78 11.05
N SER A 41 -4.64 22.55 11.84
CA SER A 41 -4.53 22.35 13.29
C SER A 41 -4.23 20.89 13.63
N SER A 42 -4.84 19.94 12.91
CA SER A 42 -4.63 18.51 13.14
C SER A 42 -4.90 17.66 11.90
N ILE A 43 -4.28 16.48 11.89
CA ILE A 43 -4.55 15.39 10.96
C ILE A 43 -4.77 14.13 11.79
N SER A 44 -5.91 13.48 11.63
CA SER A 44 -6.24 12.17 12.21
C SER A 44 -6.73 11.22 11.13
N VAL A 45 -6.98 9.96 11.52
CA VAL A 45 -7.46 8.90 10.63
C VAL A 45 -8.75 8.32 11.21
N VAL A 46 -9.81 8.29 10.41
CA VAL A 46 -11.07 7.64 10.75
C VAL A 46 -11.42 6.62 9.67
N GLY A 47 -11.37 5.34 10.02
CA GLY A 47 -11.42 4.25 9.05
C GLY A 47 -10.24 4.33 8.09
N THR A 48 -10.51 4.61 6.81
CA THR A 48 -9.48 4.89 5.80
C THR A 48 -9.37 6.36 5.41
N ARG A 49 -10.10 7.26 6.08
CA ARG A 49 -10.16 8.68 5.70
C ARG A 49 -9.12 9.50 6.44
N PHE A 50 -8.50 10.44 5.75
CA PHE A 50 -7.84 11.56 6.41
C PHE A 50 -8.91 12.50 6.99
N GLU A 51 -8.81 12.81 8.28
CA GLU A 51 -9.55 13.91 8.89
C GLU A 51 -8.59 15.07 9.14
N VAL A 52 -8.68 16.08 8.27
CA VAL A 52 -7.86 17.29 8.37
C VAL A 52 -8.74 18.38 8.96
N THR A 53 -8.32 18.95 10.08
CA THR A 53 -9.00 20.08 10.72
C THR A 53 -8.14 21.34 10.55
N THR A 54 -8.76 22.44 10.16
CA THR A 54 -8.11 23.75 10.03
C THR A 54 -8.08 24.49 11.38
N GLU A 55 -7.30 25.55 11.51
CA GLU A 55 -7.22 26.35 12.76
C GLU A 55 -8.55 26.97 13.19
N ASP A 56 -9.46 27.22 12.24
CA ASP A 56 -10.83 27.68 12.50
C ASP A 56 -11.79 26.56 12.97
N GLY A 57 -11.29 25.32 13.14
CA GLY A 57 -12.03 24.17 13.63
C GLY A 57 -12.85 23.43 12.57
N ARG A 58 -12.77 23.81 11.29
CA ARG A 58 -13.49 23.14 10.21
C ARG A 58 -12.77 21.87 9.75
N THR A 59 -13.51 20.76 9.60
CA THR A 59 -13.00 19.57 8.91
C THR A 59 -13.05 19.78 7.39
N VAL A 60 -11.93 19.52 6.72
CA VAL A 60 -11.83 19.64 5.27
C VAL A 60 -12.56 18.46 4.59
N PRO A 61 -13.51 18.71 3.67
CA PRO A 61 -14.12 17.67 2.85
C PRO A 61 -13.07 16.87 2.07
N GLN A 62 -13.36 15.60 1.78
CA GLN A 62 -12.37 14.72 1.14
C GLN A 62 -11.99 15.17 -0.27
N ASP A 63 -12.96 15.62 -1.06
CA ASP A 63 -12.72 16.13 -2.41
C ASP A 63 -11.88 17.42 -2.39
N ASP A 64 -11.99 18.21 -1.32
CA ASP A 64 -11.21 19.43 -1.12
C ASP A 64 -9.76 19.14 -0.66
N LEU A 65 -9.42 17.87 -0.34
CA LEU A 65 -8.05 17.46 -0.04
C LEU A 65 -7.21 17.26 -1.31
N VAL A 66 -7.82 17.20 -2.50
CA VAL A 66 -7.08 17.02 -3.75
C VAL A 66 -6.17 18.23 -4.00
N GLY A 67 -4.89 17.97 -4.20
CA GLY A 67 -3.82 18.97 -4.31
C GLY A 67 -3.17 19.35 -2.98
N ALA A 68 -3.73 18.96 -1.84
CA ALA A 68 -3.12 19.21 -0.54
C ALA A 68 -1.79 18.46 -0.40
N VAL A 69 -0.80 19.11 0.22
CA VAL A 69 0.50 18.51 0.54
C VAL A 69 0.61 18.38 2.06
N LEU A 70 0.53 17.15 2.54
CA LEU A 70 0.72 16.80 3.94
C LEU A 70 2.20 16.56 4.21
N THR A 71 2.68 16.93 5.38
CA THR A 71 4.02 16.52 5.83
C THR A 71 3.87 15.29 6.71
N ILE A 72 4.34 14.14 6.23
CA ILE A 72 4.32 12.90 6.99
C ILE A 72 5.66 12.71 7.69
N ALA A 73 5.61 12.29 8.94
CA ALA A 73 6.76 12.03 9.79
C ALA A 73 7.04 10.52 9.85
N ASP A 74 8.27 10.12 9.56
CA ASP A 74 8.77 8.77 9.86
C ASP A 74 10.08 8.91 10.65
N GLY A 75 10.00 8.72 11.97
CA GLY A 75 11.10 9.05 12.88
C GLY A 75 11.53 10.52 12.75
N GLN A 76 12.77 10.75 12.33
CA GLN A 76 13.31 12.10 12.07
C GLN A 76 13.06 12.58 10.64
N ASP A 77 12.69 11.69 9.74
CA ASP A 77 12.43 12.04 8.35
C ASP A 77 11.06 12.71 8.22
N ARG A 78 11.01 13.69 7.33
CA ARG A 78 9.80 14.45 7.00
C ARG A 78 9.65 14.44 5.50
N MET A 79 8.56 13.84 5.02
CA MET A 79 8.34 13.62 3.60
C MET A 79 7.03 14.30 3.17
N PRO A 80 7.05 15.07 2.06
CA PRO A 80 5.82 15.61 1.52
C PRO A 80 5.00 14.49 0.87
N LEU A 81 3.71 14.44 1.21
CA LEU A 81 2.71 13.55 0.62
C LEU A 81 1.63 14.42 0.00
N ARG A 82 1.54 14.44 -1.33
CA ARG A 82 0.46 15.11 -2.05
C ARG A 82 -0.69 14.14 -2.29
N ILE A 83 -1.91 14.59 -2.02
CA ILE A 83 -3.12 13.87 -2.42
C ILE A 83 -3.45 14.28 -3.86
N ASP A 84 -3.37 13.35 -4.81
CA ASP A 84 -3.59 13.61 -6.23
C ASP A 84 -5.04 13.36 -6.66
N ALA A 85 -5.73 12.44 -5.99
CA ALA A 85 -7.14 12.12 -6.24
C ALA A 85 -7.74 11.38 -5.04
N VAL A 86 -9.07 11.41 -4.93
CA VAL A 86 -9.85 10.66 -3.94
C VAL A 86 -10.98 9.92 -4.63
N GLU A 87 -11.32 8.73 -4.15
CA GLU A 87 -12.49 7.97 -4.60
C GLU A 87 -13.00 7.02 -3.52
N ILE A 88 -14.31 6.75 -3.50
CA ILE A 88 -14.84 5.62 -2.74
C ILE A 88 -14.40 4.33 -3.45
N ASP A 89 -13.94 3.32 -2.68
CA ASP A 89 -13.53 2.05 -3.26
C ASP A 89 -14.70 1.41 -4.03
N PRO A 90 -14.59 1.19 -5.35
CA PRO A 90 -15.69 0.63 -6.15
C PRO A 90 -16.08 -0.79 -5.73
N ARG A 91 -15.22 -1.50 -5.00
CA ARG A 91 -15.54 -2.82 -4.42
C ARG A 91 -16.28 -2.75 -3.10
N ASN A 92 -16.32 -1.58 -2.48
CA ASN A 92 -17.00 -1.28 -1.22
C ASN A 92 -17.85 -0.01 -1.40
N PRO A 93 -18.93 -0.10 -2.21
CA PRO A 93 -19.76 1.08 -2.54
C PRO A 93 -20.60 1.57 -1.36
N ASP A 94 -20.53 0.88 -0.20
CA ASP A 94 -21.11 1.32 1.08
C ASP A 94 -20.46 2.61 1.61
N GLY A 95 -19.35 3.06 1.01
CA GLY A 95 -18.61 4.25 1.43
C GLY A 95 -17.70 4.00 2.63
N GLY A 96 -17.57 2.74 3.07
CA GLY A 96 -16.75 2.36 4.23
C GLY A 96 -15.24 2.45 3.96
N ILE A 97 -14.84 2.56 2.69
CA ILE A 97 -13.44 2.66 2.26
C ILE A 97 -13.28 3.80 1.26
N MET A 98 -12.54 4.82 1.67
CA MET A 98 -11.98 5.86 0.80
C MET A 98 -10.58 5.44 0.33
N LEU A 99 -10.28 5.68 -0.94
CA LEU A 99 -9.00 5.48 -1.59
C LEU A 99 -8.43 6.84 -2.04
N TYR A 100 -7.11 6.94 -2.03
CA TYR A 100 -6.36 8.12 -2.40
C TYR A 100 -5.27 7.76 -3.41
N ALA A 101 -5.17 8.51 -4.50
CA ALA A 101 -3.94 8.57 -5.26
C ALA A 101 -3.00 9.51 -4.52
N MET A 102 -1.79 9.05 -4.20
CA MET A 102 -0.85 9.82 -3.40
C MET A 102 0.53 9.82 -4.04
N SER A 103 1.18 10.98 -4.03
CA SER A 103 2.54 11.14 -4.55
C SER A 103 3.48 11.73 -3.52
N THR A 104 4.75 11.34 -3.59
CA THR A 104 5.83 12.00 -2.87
C THR A 104 6.79 12.67 -3.85
N ARG A 105 7.60 13.59 -3.35
CA ARG A 105 8.56 14.30 -4.18
C ARG A 105 9.81 13.44 -4.36
N ASP A 106 10.11 13.11 -5.61
CA ASP A 106 11.33 12.42 -5.99
C ASP A 106 12.54 13.34 -5.77
N THR A 107 13.51 12.88 -4.99
CA THR A 107 14.66 13.71 -4.57
C THR A 107 15.66 13.95 -5.71
N ALA A 108 15.69 13.09 -6.73
CA ALA A 108 16.60 13.19 -7.85
C ALA A 108 16.08 14.13 -8.96
N SER A 109 14.82 13.98 -9.34
CA SER A 109 14.17 14.74 -10.42
C SER A 109 13.40 15.97 -9.92
N GLY A 110 13.04 16.01 -8.64
CA GLY A 110 12.16 17.03 -8.07
C GLY A 110 10.69 16.90 -8.48
N GLY A 111 10.35 15.88 -9.29
CA GLY A 111 8.99 15.59 -9.75
C GLY A 111 8.15 14.86 -8.70
N TRP A 112 6.84 14.83 -8.90
CA TRP A 112 5.92 14.05 -8.07
C TRP A 112 5.82 12.63 -8.62
N ARG A 113 6.01 11.64 -7.76
CA ARG A 113 5.91 10.22 -8.10
C ARG A 113 4.90 9.55 -7.17
N ASN A 114 3.97 8.79 -7.76
CA ASN A 114 3.01 8.01 -6.98
C ASN A 114 3.74 7.04 -6.05
N ILE A 115 3.33 6.99 -4.77
CA ILE A 115 3.99 6.16 -3.74
C ILE A 115 3.56 4.70 -3.80
N CYS A 116 2.44 4.41 -4.48
CA CYS A 116 1.87 3.09 -4.62
C CYS A 116 2.28 2.43 -5.93
N GLU A 117 2.72 1.18 -5.81
CA GLU A 117 2.80 0.26 -6.93
C GLU A 117 1.41 -0.26 -7.33
N PRO A 118 1.22 -0.67 -8.59
CA PRO A 118 -0.08 -1.06 -9.08
C PRO A 118 -0.59 -2.32 -8.37
N ASP A 119 -1.89 -2.34 -8.05
CA ASP A 119 -2.58 -3.57 -7.69
C ASP A 119 -2.82 -4.45 -8.93
N PHE A 120 -3.51 -5.58 -8.76
CA PHE A 120 -3.73 -6.52 -9.85
C PHE A 120 -4.64 -5.97 -10.98
N GLU A 121 -5.37 -4.90 -10.72
CA GLU A 121 -6.19 -4.17 -11.70
C GLU A 121 -5.42 -2.99 -12.32
N GLY A 122 -4.16 -2.79 -11.94
CA GLY A 122 -3.32 -1.68 -12.37
C GLY A 122 -3.52 -0.38 -11.59
N ARG A 123 -4.37 -0.36 -10.56
CA ARG A 123 -4.63 0.86 -9.77
C ARG A 123 -3.47 1.15 -8.82
N ARG A 124 -3.10 2.43 -8.71
CA ARG A 124 -2.05 2.93 -7.81
C ARG A 124 -2.66 3.80 -6.72
N MET A 125 -3.45 3.16 -5.87
CA MET A 125 -4.22 3.82 -4.81
C MET A 125 -3.78 3.31 -3.44
N GLY A 126 -4.07 4.09 -2.40
CA GLY A 126 -3.82 3.72 -1.02
C GLY A 126 -4.72 4.47 -0.06
N PHE A 127 -4.46 4.35 1.23
CA PHE A 127 -5.13 5.11 2.28
C PHE A 127 -4.31 5.13 3.56
N PRO A 128 -4.55 6.10 4.46
CA PRO A 128 -4.03 6.06 5.80
C PRO A 128 -4.69 4.95 6.62
N LEU A 129 -3.91 4.26 7.44
CA LEU A 129 -4.37 3.27 8.39
C LEU A 129 -3.80 3.61 9.76
N ALA A 130 -4.69 3.87 10.73
CA ALA A 130 -4.31 4.21 12.10
C ALA A 130 -3.38 3.16 12.71
N GLY A 131 -2.44 3.58 13.53
CA GLY A 131 -1.41 2.71 14.10
C GLY A 131 -0.09 2.67 13.31
N THR A 132 0.85 1.91 13.85
CA THR A 132 2.19 1.70 13.26
C THR A 132 2.46 0.22 13.05
N TRP A 133 3.51 -0.10 12.29
CA TRP A 133 3.91 -1.48 12.03
C TRP A 133 5.32 -1.71 12.56
N THR A 134 5.51 -2.81 13.27
CA THR A 134 6.83 -3.26 13.67
C THR A 134 7.57 -3.89 12.49
N GLN A 135 8.88 -4.07 12.63
CA GLN A 135 9.71 -4.73 11.60
C GLN A 135 9.25 -6.16 11.33
N ASP A 136 8.86 -6.88 12.38
CA ASP A 136 8.29 -8.22 12.30
C ASP A 136 6.84 -8.20 11.81
N GLY A 137 6.28 -7.08 11.35
CA GLY A 137 4.96 -7.02 10.69
C GLY A 137 3.74 -7.03 11.61
N ARG A 138 3.89 -6.69 12.88
CA ARG A 138 2.78 -6.54 13.84
C ARG A 138 2.22 -5.12 13.79
N HIS A 139 0.90 -5.01 13.69
CA HIS A 139 0.16 -3.76 13.78
C HIS A 139 0.08 -3.35 15.25
N LEU A 140 0.47 -2.12 15.55
CA LEU A 140 0.36 -1.50 16.86
C LEU A 140 -0.71 -0.41 16.81
N PRO A 141 -1.66 -0.37 17.76
CA PRO A 141 -2.64 0.69 17.83
C PRO A 141 -1.97 2.04 18.17
N SER A 142 -2.46 3.11 17.55
CA SER A 142 -2.09 4.48 17.89
C SER A 142 -3.17 5.44 17.42
N ASP A 143 -3.54 6.38 18.29
CA ASP A 143 -4.51 7.45 17.97
C ASP A 143 -3.82 8.68 17.36
N THR A 144 -2.48 8.73 17.37
CA THR A 144 -1.67 9.88 16.95
C THR A 144 -0.72 9.57 15.81
N ALA A 145 -0.60 8.30 15.43
CA ALA A 145 0.24 7.84 14.34
C ALA A 145 -0.58 6.97 13.39
N PHE A 146 -0.20 7.01 12.12
CA PHE A 146 -0.78 6.18 11.08
C PHE A 146 0.29 5.75 10.10
N SER A 147 -0.01 4.70 9.35
CA SER A 147 0.76 4.23 8.21
C SER A 147 0.05 4.55 6.91
N ILE A 148 0.79 4.76 5.83
CA ILE A 148 0.20 4.78 4.50
C ILE A 148 0.29 3.38 3.91
N THR A 149 -0.84 2.85 3.46
CA THR A 149 -0.91 1.54 2.82
C THR A 149 -1.46 1.63 1.40
N CYS A 150 -1.03 0.73 0.52
CA CYS A 150 -1.38 0.73 -0.90
C CYS A 150 -2.21 -0.50 -1.25
N THR A 151 -3.15 -0.38 -2.20
CA THR A 151 -4.06 -1.46 -2.62
C THR A 151 -3.37 -2.71 -3.14
N GLY A 152 -2.12 -2.59 -3.63
CA GLY A 152 -1.27 -3.73 -3.98
C GLY A 152 -0.69 -4.50 -2.78
N GLY A 153 -0.59 -3.86 -1.61
CA GLY A 153 -0.01 -4.39 -0.38
C GLY A 153 -0.99 -5.22 0.47
N ALA A 154 -0.44 -6.06 1.35
CA ALA A 154 -1.22 -6.99 2.18
C ALA A 154 -2.20 -6.28 3.13
N GLN A 155 -1.76 -5.20 3.77
CA GLN A 155 -2.55 -4.44 4.75
C GLN A 155 -3.82 -3.87 4.11
N ALA A 156 -3.69 -3.18 2.97
CA ALA A 156 -4.84 -2.63 2.26
C ALA A 156 -5.76 -3.73 1.70
N LYS A 157 -5.20 -4.82 1.16
CA LYS A 157 -5.99 -5.98 0.70
C LYS A 157 -6.88 -6.52 1.82
N CYS A 158 -6.34 -6.69 3.03
CA CYS A 158 -7.09 -7.24 4.17
C CYS A 158 -8.23 -6.33 4.63
N VAL A 159 -8.03 -5.01 4.65
CA VAL A 159 -9.12 -4.04 4.88
C VAL A 159 -10.20 -4.19 3.82
N ARG A 160 -9.80 -4.29 2.55
CA ARG A 160 -10.72 -4.38 1.39
C ARG A 160 -11.42 -5.73 1.27
N PHE A 161 -10.90 -6.77 1.91
CA PHE A 161 -11.57 -8.05 2.11
C PHE A 161 -12.58 -8.01 3.27
N GLY A 162 -12.70 -6.89 3.99
CA GLY A 162 -13.67 -6.72 5.07
C GLY A 162 -13.09 -6.92 6.47
N TYR A 163 -11.80 -7.25 6.61
CA TYR A 163 -11.13 -7.28 7.91
C TYR A 163 -10.69 -5.87 8.32
N ARG A 164 -11.66 -5.00 8.59
CA ARG A 164 -11.42 -3.59 8.91
C ARG A 164 -11.03 -3.47 10.40
N PRO A 165 -9.79 -3.11 10.76
CA PRO A 165 -9.29 -3.22 12.14
C PRO A 165 -9.95 -2.26 13.15
N TRP A 166 -10.68 -1.25 12.67
CA TRP A 166 -11.50 -0.34 13.50
C TRP A 166 -12.93 -0.84 13.73
N GLU A 167 -13.32 -1.96 13.13
CA GLU A 167 -14.67 -2.52 13.25
C GLU A 167 -14.73 -3.72 14.20
N THR A 168 -15.95 -4.08 14.54
CA THR A 168 -16.31 -5.24 15.35
C THR A 168 -17.32 -6.08 14.58
N SER A 169 -17.14 -7.40 14.53
CA SER A 169 -18.09 -8.29 13.86
C SER A 169 -19.45 -8.32 14.59
N PRO A 170 -20.53 -8.81 13.95
CA PRO A 170 -21.86 -8.86 14.57
C PRO A 170 -21.94 -9.62 15.91
N ASP A 171 -21.00 -10.55 16.15
CA ASP A 171 -20.89 -11.29 17.41
C ASP A 171 -20.07 -10.57 18.51
N GLY A 172 -19.67 -9.31 18.28
CA GLY A 172 -18.93 -8.50 19.25
C GLY A 172 -17.41 -8.68 19.22
N THR A 173 -16.85 -9.48 18.30
CA THR A 173 -15.39 -9.67 18.22
C THR A 173 -14.70 -8.52 17.50
N PRO A 174 -13.69 -7.86 18.08
CA PRO A 174 -12.87 -6.88 17.37
C PRO A 174 -12.16 -7.50 16.15
N LEU A 175 -12.14 -6.79 15.03
CA LEU A 175 -11.50 -7.29 13.80
C LEU A 175 -10.00 -6.98 13.70
N TRP A 176 -9.40 -6.38 14.73
CA TRP A 176 -7.97 -6.09 14.80
C TRP A 176 -7.12 -7.35 14.51
N ASP A 177 -7.35 -8.42 15.26
CA ASP A 177 -6.57 -9.66 15.10
C ASP A 177 -6.89 -10.39 13.79
N HIS A 178 -8.08 -10.18 13.22
CA HIS A 178 -8.43 -10.74 11.91
C HIS A 178 -7.66 -10.02 10.80
N HIS A 179 -7.55 -8.69 10.89
CA HIS A 179 -6.71 -7.93 9.98
C HIS A 179 -5.25 -8.38 10.08
N GLN A 180 -4.72 -8.47 11.30
CA GLN A 180 -3.36 -8.96 11.54
C GLN A 180 -3.16 -10.36 10.94
N ALA A 181 -4.01 -11.33 11.25
CA ALA A 181 -3.94 -12.70 10.72
C ALA A 181 -4.04 -12.72 9.18
N CYS A 182 -4.92 -11.91 8.60
CA CYS A 182 -5.03 -11.78 7.14
C CYS A 182 -3.72 -11.25 6.54
N THR A 183 -3.08 -10.24 7.14
CA THR A 183 -1.81 -9.70 6.60
C THR A 183 -0.70 -10.75 6.61
N ARG A 184 -0.61 -11.56 7.66
CA ARG A 184 0.30 -12.71 7.75
C ARG A 184 0.01 -13.72 6.65
N MET A 185 -1.26 -14.09 6.52
CA MET A 185 -1.73 -15.05 5.53
C MET A 185 -1.40 -14.59 4.11
N ILE A 186 -1.70 -13.34 3.73
CA ILE A 186 -1.43 -12.82 2.38
C ILE A 186 0.05 -12.93 2.04
N ARG A 187 0.92 -12.70 3.02
CA ARG A 187 2.38 -12.77 2.88
C ARG A 187 2.93 -14.20 2.93
N ALA A 188 2.13 -15.20 3.32
CA ALA A 188 2.60 -16.52 3.72
C ALA A 188 3.69 -16.42 4.81
N ASP A 189 3.46 -15.56 5.79
CA ASP A 189 4.35 -15.33 6.93
C ASP A 189 4.00 -16.32 8.05
N TYR A 190 4.30 -17.61 7.79
CA TYR A 190 3.91 -18.71 8.67
C TYR A 190 4.44 -18.55 10.09
N CYS A 191 5.59 -17.90 10.23
CA CYS A 191 6.33 -17.75 11.47
C CYS A 191 5.88 -16.54 12.29
N GLY A 192 5.21 -15.57 11.65
CA GLY A 192 4.84 -14.31 12.27
C GLY A 192 6.02 -13.36 12.49
N ASP A 193 7.15 -13.59 11.82
CA ASP A 193 8.40 -12.85 11.99
C ASP A 193 8.59 -11.72 10.96
N GLY A 194 7.59 -11.51 10.09
CA GLY A 194 7.62 -10.53 9.03
C GLY A 194 8.20 -11.06 7.71
N VAL A 195 8.73 -12.28 7.67
CA VAL A 195 9.32 -12.88 6.46
C VAL A 195 8.22 -13.57 5.64
N GLY A 196 7.89 -12.99 4.49
CA GLY A 196 6.88 -13.54 3.59
C GLY A 196 7.42 -14.62 2.66
N HIS A 197 6.68 -15.72 2.50
CA HIS A 197 7.02 -16.84 1.62
C HIS A 197 6.04 -16.96 0.44
N THR A 198 5.77 -15.84 -0.21
CA THR A 198 4.84 -15.72 -1.34
C THR A 198 5.44 -14.86 -2.46
N ARG A 199 4.79 -14.83 -3.62
CA ARG A 199 5.13 -13.94 -4.75
C ARG A 199 3.90 -13.15 -5.19
N ASN A 200 4.10 -11.92 -5.68
CA ASN A 200 3.02 -11.13 -6.26
C ASN A 200 2.33 -11.92 -7.39
N GLY A 201 0.99 -11.87 -7.42
CA GLY A 201 0.18 -12.61 -8.38
C GLY A 201 -0.13 -14.05 -8.01
N THR A 202 0.37 -14.56 -6.87
CA THR A 202 0.02 -15.91 -6.40
C THR A 202 -1.45 -15.98 -5.99
N PRO A 203 -2.27 -16.83 -6.62
CA PRO A 203 -3.69 -16.93 -6.28
C PRO A 203 -3.88 -17.73 -5.00
N ILE A 204 -4.89 -17.34 -4.23
CA ILE A 204 -5.31 -17.98 -2.98
C ILE A 204 -6.83 -17.88 -2.86
N VAL A 205 -7.44 -18.77 -2.08
CA VAL A 205 -8.80 -18.58 -1.54
C VAL A 205 -8.66 -18.25 -0.07
N ILE A 206 -9.31 -17.18 0.37
CA ILE A 206 -9.37 -16.74 1.77
C ILE A 206 -10.77 -17.01 2.31
N TYR A 207 -10.87 -17.47 3.55
CA TYR A 207 -12.14 -17.65 4.22
C TYR A 207 -11.99 -17.61 5.73
N ASP A 208 -13.10 -17.42 6.43
CA ASP A 208 -13.14 -17.36 7.89
C ASP A 208 -14.46 -17.90 8.42
N ARG A 209 -14.51 -18.13 9.74
CA ARG A 209 -15.70 -18.68 10.41
C ARG A 209 -16.75 -17.62 10.73
N LYS A 210 -16.46 -16.33 10.50
CA LYS A 210 -17.39 -15.21 10.72
C LYS A 210 -18.20 -14.90 9.47
N GLY A 211 -17.83 -15.47 8.32
CA GLY A 211 -18.50 -15.27 7.04
C GLY A 211 -18.14 -13.94 6.37
N ILE A 212 -17.02 -13.31 6.75
CA ILE A 212 -16.52 -12.11 6.05
C ILE A 212 -16.03 -12.52 4.65
N GLN A 213 -15.26 -13.60 4.57
CA GLN A 213 -14.90 -14.28 3.33
C GLN A 213 -15.39 -15.73 3.34
N GLN A 214 -15.79 -16.23 2.17
CA GLN A 214 -16.43 -17.53 2.01
C GLN A 214 -15.44 -18.58 1.48
N ASP A 215 -15.61 -19.83 1.93
CA ASP A 215 -14.80 -20.96 1.44
C ASP A 215 -15.26 -21.36 0.03
N GLU A 216 -14.66 -20.72 -0.97
CA GLU A 216 -14.93 -21.00 -2.38
C GLU A 216 -14.05 -22.14 -2.89
N ALA A 217 -14.67 -23.15 -3.49
CA ALA A 217 -13.94 -24.19 -4.19
C ALA A 217 -13.24 -23.60 -5.42
N ALA A 218 -11.93 -23.78 -5.50
CA ALA A 218 -11.12 -23.39 -6.65
C ALA A 218 -10.40 -24.63 -7.21
N PRO A 219 -10.32 -24.81 -8.55
CA PRO A 219 -9.55 -25.89 -9.15
C PRO A 219 -8.11 -25.89 -8.64
N ASP A 220 -7.55 -27.09 -8.45
CA ASP A 220 -6.16 -27.30 -8.07
C ASP A 220 -5.74 -26.74 -6.71
N MET A 221 -6.68 -26.18 -5.94
CA MET A 221 -6.39 -25.61 -4.62
C MET A 221 -6.84 -26.53 -3.49
N SER A 222 -5.94 -26.74 -2.53
CA SER A 222 -6.20 -27.49 -1.31
C SER A 222 -5.99 -26.62 -0.08
N PHE A 223 -6.39 -27.12 1.09
CA PHE A 223 -6.24 -26.38 2.35
C PHE A 223 -4.75 -26.14 2.63
N GLU A 224 -4.35 -24.88 2.76
CA GLU A 224 -2.96 -24.49 3.03
C GLU A 224 -2.72 -24.44 4.53
N ALA A 225 -3.35 -23.49 5.22
CA ALA A 225 -3.02 -23.17 6.60
C ALA A 225 -4.18 -22.49 7.35
N ALA A 226 -4.09 -22.58 8.68
CA ALA A 226 -4.92 -21.87 9.64
C ALA A 226 -4.06 -20.81 10.35
N TRP A 227 -4.57 -19.57 10.41
CA TRP A 227 -3.80 -18.39 10.81
C TRP A 227 -4.37 -17.74 12.08
N GLY A 228 -3.47 -17.35 12.96
CA GLY A 228 -3.71 -16.43 14.07
C GLY A 228 -3.00 -15.10 13.84
N ALA A 229 -3.10 -14.19 14.81
CA ALA A 229 -2.45 -12.87 14.74
C ALA A 229 -0.90 -12.99 14.68
N ASP A 230 -0.35 -13.98 15.38
CA ASP A 230 1.11 -14.18 15.51
C ASP A 230 1.70 -15.13 14.44
N GLY A 231 0.96 -15.47 13.39
CA GLY A 231 1.41 -16.38 12.32
C GLY A 231 0.52 -17.60 12.13
N ALA A 232 1.05 -18.64 11.51
CA ALA A 232 0.31 -19.86 11.24
C ALA A 232 0.21 -20.74 12.50
N LEU A 233 -1.01 -21.13 12.86
CA LEU A 233 -1.29 -22.04 13.97
C LEU A 233 -1.15 -23.51 13.55
N CYS A 234 -1.33 -23.76 12.24
CA CYS A 234 -1.24 -25.07 11.62
C CYS A 234 -1.05 -24.92 10.10
N VAL A 235 -0.19 -25.75 9.51
CA VAL A 235 0.10 -25.77 8.06
C VAL A 235 -0.03 -27.20 7.53
N SER A 236 -0.80 -27.37 6.46
CA SER A 236 -1.00 -28.64 5.75
C SER A 236 -0.09 -28.75 4.53
N HIS A 237 0.14 -27.63 3.85
CA HIS A 237 1.20 -27.49 2.85
C HIS A 237 1.64 -26.03 2.74
N THR A 238 2.83 -25.78 2.23
CA THR A 238 3.28 -24.43 1.91
C THR A 238 2.72 -23.98 0.57
N ARG A 239 2.50 -22.66 0.44
CA ARG A 239 1.96 -22.00 -0.75
C ARG A 239 2.79 -22.15 -2.01
N ILE A 240 4.11 -21.94 -1.88
CA ILE A 240 5.08 -22.07 -2.98
C ILE A 240 6.22 -22.94 -2.46
N PRO A 241 6.20 -24.26 -2.72
CA PRO A 241 7.22 -25.19 -2.22
C PRO A 241 8.66 -24.81 -2.58
N ASP A 242 8.85 -24.18 -3.75
CA ASP A 242 10.15 -23.67 -4.21
C ASP A 242 10.68 -22.48 -3.39
N VAL A 243 9.78 -21.73 -2.72
CA VAL A 243 10.16 -20.62 -1.83
C VAL A 243 10.39 -21.13 -0.41
N LEU A 244 9.52 -22.02 0.07
CA LEU A 244 9.64 -22.67 1.36
C LEU A 244 9.03 -24.07 1.29
N SER A 245 9.84 -25.10 1.50
CA SER A 245 9.34 -26.48 1.63
C SER A 245 8.78 -26.74 3.03
N MET A 246 8.02 -27.83 3.21
CA MET A 246 7.54 -28.22 4.54
C MET A 246 8.68 -28.55 5.51
N GLU A 247 9.76 -29.18 5.02
CA GLU A 247 10.99 -29.41 5.79
C GLU A 247 11.66 -28.09 6.18
N GLY A 248 11.75 -27.15 5.23
CA GLY A 248 12.27 -25.81 5.48
C GLY A 248 11.48 -25.09 6.56
N LEU A 249 10.14 -25.13 6.47
CA LEU A 249 9.25 -24.56 7.49
C LEU A 249 9.50 -25.18 8.87
N ALA A 250 9.68 -26.50 8.97
CA ALA A 250 9.96 -27.18 10.23
C ALA A 250 11.29 -26.72 10.84
N ALA A 251 12.28 -26.43 9.99
CA ALA A 251 13.60 -25.99 10.42
C ALA A 251 13.59 -24.54 10.93
N ILE A 252 12.86 -23.63 10.27
CA ILE A 252 12.86 -22.21 10.66
C ILE A 252 11.84 -21.89 11.75
N CYS A 253 10.72 -22.61 11.80
CA CYS A 253 9.58 -22.30 12.67
C CYS A 253 9.02 -23.59 13.31
N PRO A 254 9.78 -24.22 14.22
CA PRO A 254 9.47 -25.54 14.77
C PRO A 254 8.18 -25.58 15.59
N ASP A 255 7.72 -24.44 16.09
CA ASP A 255 6.49 -24.34 16.88
C ASP A 255 5.22 -24.37 16.00
N VAL A 256 5.35 -24.15 14.69
CA VAL A 256 4.22 -24.23 13.74
C VAL A 256 3.88 -25.69 13.50
N ARG A 257 2.67 -26.09 13.91
CA ARG A 257 2.20 -27.47 13.73
C ARG A 257 2.01 -27.80 12.25
N GLN A 258 2.66 -28.86 11.80
CA GLN A 258 2.45 -29.41 10.47
C GLN A 258 1.53 -30.62 10.57
N GLN A 259 0.29 -30.48 10.09
CA GLN A 259 -0.73 -31.53 10.23
C GLN A 259 -1.57 -31.67 8.97
N PRO A 260 -2.21 -32.82 8.75
CA PRO A 260 -3.18 -32.97 7.68
C PRO A 260 -4.31 -31.94 7.80
N ARG A 261 -4.89 -31.58 6.65
CA ARG A 261 -6.03 -30.66 6.50
C ARG A 261 -7.06 -30.77 7.63
N THR A 262 -7.59 -31.97 7.88
CA THR A 262 -8.73 -32.18 8.80
C THR A 262 -8.42 -31.73 10.23
N ALA A 263 -7.17 -31.86 10.67
CA ALA A 263 -6.75 -31.41 12.00
C ALA A 263 -6.49 -29.89 12.03
N CYS A 264 -5.89 -29.34 10.98
CA CYS A 264 -5.59 -27.90 10.88
C CYS A 264 -6.84 -27.04 10.69
N GLU A 265 -7.76 -27.42 9.79
CA GLU A 265 -8.93 -26.62 9.41
C GLU A 265 -9.91 -26.47 10.58
N SER A 266 -9.96 -27.44 11.49
CA SER A 266 -10.75 -27.39 12.72
C SER A 266 -10.06 -26.65 13.88
N HIS A 267 -8.89 -26.03 13.68
CA HIS A 267 -8.13 -25.43 14.78
C HIS A 267 -8.92 -24.29 15.44
N ALA A 268 -9.25 -24.41 16.73
CA ALA A 268 -10.18 -23.51 17.41
C ALA A 268 -9.73 -22.03 17.41
N GLY A 269 -8.42 -21.78 17.52
CA GLY A 269 -7.86 -20.42 17.51
C GLY A 269 -7.70 -19.77 16.13
N ALA A 270 -8.06 -20.45 15.04
CA ALA A 270 -7.91 -19.91 13.69
C ALA A 270 -8.87 -18.73 13.45
N LEU A 271 -8.31 -17.59 13.05
CA LEU A 271 -9.04 -16.38 12.67
C LEU A 271 -9.26 -16.32 11.16
N ILE A 272 -8.22 -16.64 10.39
CA ILE A 272 -8.24 -16.72 8.93
C ILE A 272 -7.81 -18.11 8.51
N LEU A 273 -8.44 -18.65 7.48
CA LEU A 273 -8.02 -19.87 6.81
C LEU A 273 -7.83 -19.57 5.33
N ASN A 274 -6.99 -20.34 4.67
CA ASN A 274 -6.81 -20.17 3.25
C ASN A 274 -6.54 -21.49 2.51
N ARG A 275 -6.79 -21.45 1.21
CA ARG A 275 -6.35 -22.45 0.24
C ARG A 275 -5.31 -21.82 -0.68
N SER A 276 -4.45 -22.67 -1.21
CA SER A 276 -3.60 -22.31 -2.35
C SER A 276 -3.45 -23.51 -3.26
N ILE A 277 -2.83 -23.29 -4.42
CA ILE A 277 -2.52 -24.36 -5.37
C ILE A 277 -1.71 -25.46 -4.66
N ASP A 278 -2.13 -26.72 -4.80
CA ASP A 278 -1.43 -27.90 -4.31
C ASP A 278 -1.13 -28.84 -5.50
N LEU A 279 0.13 -28.89 -5.91
CA LEU A 279 0.55 -29.71 -7.06
C LEU A 279 0.27 -31.21 -6.87
N ARG A 280 0.15 -31.68 -5.62
CA ARG A 280 -0.25 -33.08 -5.35
C ARG A 280 -1.72 -33.32 -5.70
N ALA A 281 -2.57 -32.32 -5.45
CA ALA A 281 -3.98 -32.38 -5.82
C ALA A 281 -4.14 -32.35 -7.36
N VAL A 282 -3.29 -31.58 -8.06
CA VAL A 282 -3.24 -31.56 -9.54
C VAL A 282 -2.87 -32.93 -10.10
N GLN A 283 -1.83 -33.55 -9.56
CA GLN A 283 -1.33 -34.85 -10.03
C GLN A 283 -2.36 -35.97 -9.79
N ALA A 284 -3.00 -36.00 -8.62
CA ALA A 284 -4.03 -36.98 -8.31
C ALA A 284 -5.31 -36.85 -9.17
N ALA A 285 -5.58 -35.67 -9.72
CA ALA A 285 -6.70 -35.45 -10.64
C ALA A 285 -6.39 -35.82 -12.10
N ALA A 286 -5.11 -36.02 -12.42
CA ALA A 286 -4.64 -36.40 -13.75
C ALA A 286 -4.49 -37.92 -13.95
N GLU A 287 -4.62 -38.70 -12.88
CA GLU A 287 -4.66 -40.18 -12.85
C GLU A 287 -6.10 -40.70 -12.84
#